data_AF-A0A914CNZ8-F1
#
_entry.id   AF-A0A914CNZ8-F1
#
_cell.length_a   1.000
_cell.length_b   1.000
_cell.length_c   1.000
_cell.angle_alpha   90.00
_cell.angle_beta   90.00
_cell.angle_gamma   90.00
#
_symmetry.space_group_name_H-M   'P 1'
#
loop_
_entity.id
_entity.type
_entity.pdbx_description
1 polymer ?
#
loop_
_entity_poly.entity_id
_entity_poly.type
_entity_poly.pdbx_seq_one_letter_code
_entity_poly.pdbx_strand_id
1 'polypeptide(L)' 'MLKTRALEKFLDQANTSGVNGIMLFNREGLTVARSGSRSINGSVYAALMSNIWETFERQVFEVYIDL' A
#
# COMPACT_ATOMS: atom_id res chain seq x y z
N MET A 1 15.78 -3.49 13.81
CA MET A 1 15.43 -3.34 12.38
C MET A 1 14.32 -4.30 12.04
N LEU A 2 13.34 -3.87 11.22
CA LEU A 2 12.27 -4.73 10.74
C LEU A 2 12.84 -5.78 9.78
N LYS A 3 12.48 -7.05 9.95
CA LYS A 3 12.95 -8.13 9.07
C LYS A 3 12.01 -8.26 7.88
N THR A 4 12.41 -7.76 6.71
CA THR A 4 11.58 -7.74 5.49
C THR A 4 10.97 -9.10 5.16
N ARG A 5 11.75 -10.19 5.24
CA ARG A 5 11.26 -11.56 4.99
C ARG A 5 10.21 -12.03 5.99
N ALA A 6 10.33 -11.64 7.26
CA ALA A 6 9.34 -11.99 8.27
C ALA A 6 8.04 -11.20 8.03
N LEU A 7 8.17 -9.95 7.60
CA LEU A 7 7.03 -9.10 7.23
C LEU A 7 6.30 -9.64 6.00
N GLU A 8 7.00 -10.01 4.92
CA GLU A 8 6.38 -10.60 3.73
C GLU A 8 5.59 -11.88 4.07
N LYS A 9 6.17 -12.77 4.90
CA LYS A 9 5.47 -13.96 5.41
C LYS A 9 4.24 -13.62 6.23
N PHE A 10 4.29 -12.55 7.01
CA PHE A 10 3.15 -12.09 7.78
C PHE A 10 2.05 -11.54 6.86
N LEU A 11 2.40 -10.70 5.89
CA LEU A 11 1.45 -10.17 4.89
C LEU A 11 0.77 -11.28 4.07
N ASP A 12 1.49 -12.38 3.81
CA ASP A 12 0.95 -13.51 3.06
C ASP A 12 -0.26 -14.17 3.73
N GLN A 13 -0.39 -14.06 5.06
CA GLN A 13 -1.52 -14.64 5.79
C GLN A 13 -2.86 -14.01 5.41
N ALA A 14 -2.85 -12.81 4.83
CA ALA A 14 -4.05 -12.13 4.38
C ALA A 14 -4.38 -12.37 2.89
N ASN A 15 -3.53 -13.11 2.16
CA ASN A 15 -3.82 -13.59 0.79
C ASN A 15 -4.78 -14.80 0.82
N THR A 16 -6.00 -14.58 1.28
CA THR A 16 -7.06 -15.59 1.36
C THR A 16 -8.26 -15.18 0.52
N SER A 17 -9.17 -16.12 0.22
CA SER A 17 -10.49 -15.80 -0.35
C SER A 17 -10.49 -14.90 -1.59
N GLY A 18 -9.62 -15.19 -2.57
CA GLY A 18 -9.55 -14.44 -3.83
C GLY A 18 -8.72 -13.15 -3.78
N VAL A 19 -8.08 -12.83 -2.65
CA VAL A 19 -7.09 -11.76 -2.58
C VAL A 19 -5.85 -12.15 -3.37
N ASN A 20 -5.55 -11.38 -4.42
CA ASN A 20 -4.42 -11.64 -5.31
C ASN A 20 -3.08 -11.17 -4.76
N GLY A 21 -3.07 -10.24 -3.79
CA GLY A 21 -1.84 -9.75 -3.19
C GLY A 21 -2.07 -8.60 -2.22
N ILE A 22 -1.06 -8.38 -1.39
CA ILE A 22 -1.02 -7.34 -0.36
C ILE A 22 0.32 -6.62 -0.45
N MET A 23 0.30 -5.31 -0.24
CA MET A 23 1.48 -4.48 -0.29
C MET A 23 1.49 -3.48 0.87
N LEU A 24 2.65 -3.32 1.49
CA LEU A 24 2.96 -2.22 2.37
C LEU A 24 3.88 -1.25 1.61
N PHE A 25 3.50 0.02 1.57
CA PHE A 25 4.28 1.10 0.97
C PHE A 25 4.25 2.34 1.89
N ASN A 26 5.21 3.25 1.71
CA ASN A 26 5.25 4.51 2.46
C ASN A 26 4.54 5.66 1.72
N ARG A 27 4.47 6.83 2.35
CA ARG A 27 3.76 8.00 1.81
C ARG A 27 4.40 8.52 0.51
N GLU A 28 5.69 8.26 0.31
CA GLU A 28 6.44 8.59 -0.90
C GLU A 28 6.22 7.57 -2.05
N GLY A 29 5.39 6.54 -1.85
CA GLY A 29 5.09 5.53 -2.88
C GLY A 29 6.18 4.47 -3.06
N LEU A 30 7.06 4.30 -2.09
CA LEU A 30 8.07 3.25 -2.08
C LEU A 30 7.54 1.99 -1.40
N THR A 31 7.70 0.84 -2.06
CA THR A 31 7.31 -0.47 -1.49
C THR A 31 8.24 -0.85 -0.34
N VAL A 32 7.66 -1.19 0.80
CA VAL A 32 8.36 -1.72 1.99
C VAL A 32 8.36 -3.25 2.01
N ALA A 33 7.21 -3.86 1.70
CA ALA A 33 7.04 -5.31 1.59
C ALA A 33 5.80 -5.64 0.76
N ARG A 34 5.78 -6.83 0.16
CA ARG A 34 4.61 -7.32 -0.56
C ARG A 34 4.50 -8.84 -0.50
N SER A 35 3.28 -9.36 -0.59
CA SER A 35 3.03 -10.77 -0.84
C SER A 35 1.94 -10.96 -1.91
N GLY A 36 1.90 -12.15 -2.51
CA GLY A 36 0.98 -12.51 -3.58
C GLY A 36 1.52 -12.18 -4.97
N SER A 37 0.61 -11.96 -5.92
CA SER A 37 0.90 -11.86 -7.35
C SER A 37 1.98 -10.82 -7.66
N ARG A 38 2.94 -11.25 -8.49
CA ARG A 38 4.05 -10.43 -8.98
C ARG A 38 3.86 -10.00 -10.44
N SER A 39 2.69 -10.28 -11.03
CA SER A 39 2.41 -10.02 -12.45
C SER A 39 2.50 -8.55 -12.83
N ILE A 40 2.33 -7.65 -11.87
CA ILE A 40 2.42 -6.21 -12.07
C ILE A 40 3.58 -5.66 -11.21
N ASN A 41 4.26 -4.65 -11.76
CA ASN A 41 5.38 -4.01 -11.09
C ASN A 41 4.90 -3.32 -9.80
N GLY A 42 5.38 -3.81 -8.66
CA GLY A 42 4.94 -3.34 -7.35
C GLY A 42 5.26 -1.87 -7.08
N SER A 43 6.33 -1.34 -7.69
CA SER A 43 6.66 0.08 -7.56
C SER A 43 5.63 1.00 -8.21
N VAL A 44 5.06 0.58 -9.34
CA VAL A 44 4.01 1.35 -10.04
C VAL A 44 2.75 1.42 -9.18
N TYR A 45 2.35 0.29 -8.57
CA TYR A 45 1.20 0.28 -7.66
C TYR A 45 1.40 1.15 -6.43
N ALA A 46 2.58 1.07 -5.79
CA ALA A 46 2.87 1.88 -4.62
C ALA A 46 2.84 3.39 -4.92
N ALA A 47 3.40 3.81 -6.06
CA ALA A 47 3.35 5.20 -6.52
C ALA A 47 1.92 5.66 -6.86
N LEU A 48 1.10 4.82 -7.50
CA LEU A 48 -0.28 5.17 -7.80
C LEU A 48 -1.14 5.27 -6.53
N MET A 49 -1.07 4.28 -5.66
CA MET A 49 -1.90 4.24 -4.44
C MET A 49 -1.54 5.34 -3.45
N SER A 50 -0.26 5.69 -3.30
CA SER A 50 0.17 6.83 -2.46
C SER A 50 -0.38 8.16 -2.95
N ASN A 51 -0.29 8.43 -4.26
CA ASN A 51 -0.84 9.65 -4.87
C ASN A 51 -2.38 9.74 -4.73
N ILE A 52 -3.07 8.61 -4.94
CA ILE A 52 -4.54 8.56 -4.77
C ILE A 52 -4.92 8.84 -3.31
N TRP A 53 -4.24 8.19 -2.36
CA TRP A 53 -4.49 8.40 -0.94
C TRP A 53 -4.25 9.86 -0.53
N GLU A 54 -3.13 10.45 -0.95
CA GLU A 54 -2.81 11.85 -0.65
C GLU A 54 -3.86 12.82 -1.20
N THR A 55 -4.38 12.55 -2.40
CA THR A 55 -5.43 13.36 -3.02
C THR A 55 -6.71 13.35 -2.18
N PHE A 56 -7.19 12.17 -1.78
CA PHE A 56 -8.38 12.05 -0.94
C PHE A 56 -8.16 12.62 0.46
N GLU A 57 -6.99 12.38 1.06
CA GLU A 57 -6.65 12.90 2.37
C GLU A 57 -6.72 14.44 2.38
N ARG A 58 -6.15 15.11 1.36
CA ARG A 58 -6.24 16.58 1.21
C ARG A 58 -7.68 17.07 1.06
N GLN A 59 -8.49 16.42 0.21
CA GLN A 59 -9.89 16.80 0.00
C GLN A 59 -10.71 16.70 1.29
N VAL A 60 -10.47 15.67 2.10
CA VAL A 60 -11.13 15.51 3.40
C VAL A 60 -10.75 16.68 4.33
N PHE A 61 -9.46 17.06 4.38
CA PHE A 61 -9.01 18.20 5.18
C PHE A 61 -9.60 19.53 4.71
N GLU A 62 -9.76 19.76 3.41
CA GLU A 62 -10.42 20.98 2.88
C GLU A 62 -11.87 21.09 3.37
N VAL A 63 -12.65 19.99 3.32
CA VAL A 63 -14.05 19.98 3.78
C VAL A 63 -14.20 20.30 5.27
N TYR A 64 -13.24 19.94 6.12
CA TYR A 64 -13.29 20.23 7.56
C TYR A 64 -12.91 21.67 7.92
N ILE A 65 -12.24 22.41 7.03
CA ILE A 65 -11.84 23.81 7.26
C ILE A 65 -12.94 24.79 6.79
N ASP A 66 -13.79 24.36 5.87
CA ASP A 66 -14.91 25.15 5.33
C ASP A 66 -16.21 25.05 6.16
N LEU A 67 -16.21 24.35 7.30
CA LEU A 67 -17.32 24.21 8.27
C LEU A 67 -17.06 25.00 9.56
#